data_AF-A0A847VE96-F1
#
_entry.id   AF-A0A847VE96-F1
#
_cell.length_a   1.000
_cell.length_b   1.000
_cell.length_c   1.000
_cell.angle_alpha   90.00
_cell.angle_beta   90.00
_cell.angle_gamma   90.00
#
_symmetry.space_group_name_H-M   'P 1'
#
loop_
_entity.id
_entity.type
_entity.pdbx_description
1 polymer ?
#
loop_
_entity_poly.entity_id
_entity_poly.type
_entity_poly.pdbx_seq_one_letter_code
_entity_poly.pdbx_strand_id
1 'polypeptide(L)'
;MDEKKLLYLDTETTDIQAKDIVQLAFITDNPDIWLNLYFNPTQEISYSAMAIHSITPEEVADCPKFNDAVIPDEGKDVRFSGYNLVEYLTFLSKNYIWVAHNADFD
;
A
#
# COMPACT_ATOMS: atom_id res chain seq x y z
N MET A 1 -15.55 5.88 -24.40
CA MET A 1 -14.67 5.07 -23.53
C MET A 1 -14.56 5.89 -22.27
N ASP A 2 -15.04 5.37 -21.13
CA ASP A 2 -14.77 6.07 -19.87
C ASP A 2 -13.25 6.14 -19.72
N GLU A 3 -12.76 7.34 -19.46
CA GLU A 3 -11.35 7.58 -19.19
C GLU A 3 -11.00 6.77 -17.94
N LYS A 4 -10.09 5.80 -18.09
CA LYS A 4 -9.69 4.97 -16.95
C LYS A 4 -9.02 5.88 -15.93
N LYS A 5 -9.57 5.90 -14.71
CA LYS A 5 -9.07 6.71 -13.60
C LYS A 5 -7.68 6.26 -13.20
N LEU A 6 -6.83 7.21 -12.83
CA LEU A 6 -5.48 6.93 -12.37
C LEU A 6 -5.46 6.71 -10.85
N LEU A 7 -4.61 5.78 -10.44
CA LEU A 7 -4.24 5.52 -9.05
C LEU A 7 -2.72 5.61 -8.97
N TYR A 8 -2.25 6.54 -8.16
CA TYR A 8 -0.82 6.76 -7.94
C TYR A 8 -0.45 6.05 -6.64
N LEU A 9 0.41 5.04 -6.72
CA LEU A 9 0.83 4.25 -5.57
C LEU A 9 2.34 4.38 -5.33
N ASP A 10 2.72 4.06 -4.11
CA ASP A 10 4.10 3.98 -3.65
C ASP A 10 4.19 2.96 -2.51
N THR A 11 5.32 2.27 -2.43
CA THR A 11 5.57 1.28 -1.38
C THR A 11 6.90 1.50 -0.68
N GLU A 12 6.91 1.28 0.62
CA GLU A 12 8.14 1.18 1.40
C GLU A 12 8.36 -0.27 1.83
N THR A 13 9.60 -0.73 1.76
CA THR A 13 9.95 -2.14 1.95
C THR A 13 11.13 -2.31 2.90
N THR A 14 11.32 -3.51 3.43
CA THR A 14 12.39 -3.85 4.38
C THR A 14 13.81 -3.66 3.81
N ASP A 15 13.98 -3.85 2.50
CA ASP A 15 15.25 -3.73 1.77
C ASP A 15 14.97 -3.64 0.25
N ILE A 16 16.00 -3.40 -0.57
CA ILE A 16 15.95 -3.37 -2.04
C ILE A 16 15.85 -4.79 -2.62
N GLN A 17 16.40 -5.81 -1.95
CA GLN A 17 16.53 -7.18 -2.48
C GLN A 17 15.55 -8.19 -1.89
N ALA A 18 15.33 -8.16 -0.58
CA ALA A 18 14.40 -9.03 0.14
C ALA A 18 13.31 -8.14 0.75
N LYS A 19 12.08 -8.29 0.23
CA LYS A 19 11.04 -7.28 0.38
C LYS A 19 9.81 -7.85 1.08
N ASP A 20 9.67 -7.52 2.35
CA ASP A 20 8.33 -7.37 2.92
C ASP A 20 7.92 -5.91 2.78
N ILE A 21 6.65 -5.68 2.46
CA ILE A 21 6.07 -4.32 2.41
C ILE A 21 5.89 -3.84 3.85
N VAL A 22 6.42 -2.66 4.14
CA VAL A 22 6.32 -1.94 5.42
C VAL A 22 5.25 -0.86 5.34
N GLN A 23 5.10 -0.22 4.19
CA GLN A 23 4.04 0.75 3.93
C GLN A 23 3.48 0.58 2.52
N LEU A 24 2.17 0.75 2.39
CA LEU A 24 1.49 0.89 1.11
C LEU A 24 0.64 2.15 1.17
N ALA A 25 0.90 3.07 0.25
CA ALA A 25 0.12 4.29 0.11
C ALA A 25 -0.36 4.46 -1.32
N PHE A 26 -1.55 5.02 -1.49
CA PHE A 26 -2.00 5.51 -2.78
C PHE A 26 -2.96 6.68 -2.66
N ILE A 27 -3.04 7.44 -3.74
CA ILE A 27 -4.08 8.44 -3.99
C ILE A 27 -4.68 8.22 -5.38
N THR A 28 -5.87 8.76 -5.61
CA THR A 28 -6.49 8.79 -6.95
C THR A 28 -6.84 10.21 -7.35
N ASP A 29 -7.28 10.40 -8.59
CA ASP A 29 -7.82 11.71 -9.02
C ASP A 29 -9.11 12.09 -8.24
N ASN A 30 -9.75 11.14 -7.55
CA ASN A 30 -10.78 11.43 -6.55
C ASN A 30 -10.12 11.59 -5.17
N PRO A 31 -10.15 12.80 -4.56
CA PRO A 31 -9.52 13.03 -3.26
C PRO A 31 -10.17 12.26 -2.11
N ASP A 32 -11.40 11.77 -2.29
CA ASP A 32 -12.08 10.95 -1.28
C ASP A 32 -11.63 9.48 -1.30
N ILE A 33 -10.82 9.08 -2.29
CA ILE A 33 -10.32 7.71 -2.44
C ILE A 33 -8.80 7.71 -2.30
N TRP A 34 -8.32 7.23 -1.16
CA TRP A 34 -6.92 7.18 -0.77
C TRP A 34 -6.68 6.05 0.25
N LEU A 35 -5.43 5.64 0.40
CA LEU A 35 -5.04 4.67 1.41
C LEU A 35 -3.64 4.99 1.91
N ASN A 36 -3.41 4.83 3.21
CA ASN A 36 -2.08 4.84 3.79
C ASN A 36 -2.05 3.80 4.92
N LEU A 37 -1.41 2.66 4.67
CA LEU A 37 -1.30 1.56 5.63
C LEU A 37 0.16 1.24 5.92
N TYR A 38 0.40 0.91 7.18
CA TYR A 38 1.66 0.37 7.67
C TYR A 38 1.48 -1.10 8.03
N PHE A 39 2.56 -1.87 7.91
CA PHE A 39 2.56 -3.30 8.15
C PHE A 39 3.74 -3.70 9.02
N ASN A 40 3.50 -4.70 9.88
CA ASN A 40 4.58 -5.38 10.58
C ASN A 40 5.22 -6.42 9.63
N PRO A 41 6.45 -6.19 9.12
CA PRO A 41 7.10 -7.14 8.24
C PRO A 41 7.51 -8.41 8.99
N THR A 42 7.69 -9.52 8.28
CA THR A 42 8.27 -10.73 8.85
C THR A 42 9.80 -10.67 8.84
N GLN A 43 10.38 -9.91 7.91
CA GLN A 43 11.81 -9.64 7.81
C GLN A 43 12.23 -8.40 8.61
N GLU A 44 13.50 -8.35 9.03
CA GLU A 44 14.07 -7.15 9.66
C GLU A 44 14.15 -6.01 8.64
N ILE A 45 13.76 -4.81 9.08
CA ILE A 45 13.93 -3.59 8.28
C ILE A 45 15.42 -3.23 8.31
N SER A 46 16.04 -3.19 7.13
CA SER A 46 17.46 -2.83 7.02
C SER A 46 17.69 -1.38 7.47
N TYR A 47 18.86 -1.09 8.04
CA TYR A 47 19.24 0.30 8.36
C TYR A 47 19.22 1.22 7.15
N SER A 48 19.53 0.68 5.96
CA SER A 48 19.49 1.43 4.71
C SER A 48 18.07 1.81 4.32
N ALA A 49 17.10 0.89 4.47
CA ALA A 49 15.68 1.20 4.24
C ALA A 49 15.18 2.22 5.27
N MET A 50 15.47 2.01 6.56
CA MET A 50 15.13 2.97 7.62
C MET A 50 15.72 4.36 7.35
N ALA A 51 16.94 4.46 6.80
CA ALA A 51 17.54 5.75 6.46
C ALA A 51 16.82 6.48 5.31
N ILE A 52 16.05 5.76 4.47
CA ILE A 52 15.28 6.32 3.36
C ILE A 52 13.89 6.74 3.84
N HIS A 53 13.10 5.80 4.38
CA HIS A 53 11.69 6.04 4.71
C HIS A 53 11.44 6.40 6.17
N SER A 54 12.46 6.30 7.04
CA SER A 54 12.39 6.66 8.48
C SER A 54 11.36 5.89 9.30
N ILE A 55 10.95 4.69 8.86
CA ILE A 55 10.03 3.81 9.59
C ILE A 55 10.84 2.79 10.38
N THR A 56 10.63 2.70 11.68
CA THR A 56 11.36 1.74 12.54
C THR A 56 10.52 0.50 12.85
N PRO A 57 11.16 -0.64 13.22
CA PRO A 57 10.43 -1.84 13.63
C PRO A 57 9.47 -1.58 14.80
N GLU A 58 9.82 -0.67 15.71
CA GLU A 58 8.99 -0.32 16.87
C GLU A 58 7.71 0.41 16.46
N GLU A 59 7.76 1.26 15.43
CA GLU A 59 6.59 2.01 14.94
C GLU A 59 5.54 1.11 14.29
N VAL A 60 5.97 -0.01 13.70
CA VAL A 60 5.09 -0.97 13.02
C VAL A 60 4.86 -2.26 13.79
N ALA A 61 5.38 -2.39 15.02
CA ALA A 61 5.30 -3.62 15.80
C ALA A 61 3.86 -4.10 16.04
N ASP A 62 2.94 -3.16 16.27
CA ASP A 62 1.53 -3.41 16.52
C ASP A 62 0.66 -3.39 15.24
N CYS A 63 1.26 -3.13 14.08
CA CYS A 63 0.55 -3.16 12.80
C CYS A 63 0.25 -4.60 12.36
N PRO A 64 -0.80 -4.82 11.56
CA PRO A 64 -1.06 -6.13 10.98
C PRO A 64 0.05 -6.50 9.98
N LYS A 65 0.20 -7.80 9.71
CA LYS A 65 0.96 -8.25 8.54
C LYS A 65 0.20 -7.93 7.26
N PHE A 66 0.91 -7.78 6.15
CA PHE A 66 0.30 -7.43 4.85
C PHE A 66 -0.89 -8.33 4.47
N ASN A 67 -0.74 -9.66 4.60
CA ASN A 67 -1.79 -10.63 4.24
C ASN A 67 -3.00 -10.61 5.18
N ASP A 68 -2.81 -10.14 6.41
CA ASP A 68 -3.85 -10.09 7.44
C ASP A 68 -4.51 -8.71 7.53
N ALA A 69 -4.02 -7.73 6.75
CA ALA A 69 -4.46 -6.37 6.81
C ALA A 69 -5.89 -6.20 6.31
N VAL A 70 -6.64 -5.37 7.04
CA VAL A 70 -7.94 -4.88 6.65
C VAL A 70 -7.84 -3.43 6.25
N ILE A 71 -8.75 -2.98 5.38
CA ILE A 71 -8.79 -1.58 4.96
C ILE A 71 -9.77 -0.79 5.84
N PRO A 72 -9.47 0.48 6.14
CA PRO A 72 -10.43 1.37 6.79
C PRO A 72 -11.62 1.65 5.86
N ASP A 73 -12.75 2.06 6.45
CA ASP A 73 -13.89 2.55 5.66
C ASP A 73 -13.63 3.97 5.10
N GLU A 74 -12.78 4.74 5.76
CA GLU A 74 -12.32 6.05 5.28
C GLU A 74 -11.36 5.89 4.08
N GLY A 75 -11.50 6.75 3.07
CA GLY A 75 -10.67 6.68 1.86
C GLY A 75 -10.99 5.49 0.93
N LYS A 76 -11.90 4.61 1.34
CA LYS A 76 -12.32 3.43 0.57
C LYS A 76 -13.26 3.82 -0.55
N ASP A 77 -13.05 3.23 -1.74
CA ASP A 77 -14.00 3.35 -2.83
C ASP A 77 -15.35 2.72 -2.43
N VAL A 78 -16.40 3.54 -2.42
CA VAL A 78 -17.78 3.16 -2.05
C VAL A 78 -18.35 2.01 -2.88
N ARG A 79 -17.77 1.70 -4.05
CA ARG A 79 -18.16 0.57 -4.91
C ARG A 79 -17.64 -0.76 -4.39
N PHE A 80 -16.65 -0.75 -3.49
CA PHE A 80 -16.10 -1.95 -2.87
C PHE A 80 -16.79 -2.24 -1.52
N SER A 81 -17.38 -3.44 -1.41
CA SER A 81 -18.14 -3.87 -0.23
C SER A 81 -17.36 -4.76 0.74
N GLY A 82 -16.10 -5.06 0.44
CA GLY A 82 -15.23 -5.90 1.28
C GLY A 82 -14.45 -5.09 2.32
N TYR A 83 -13.59 -5.80 3.05
CA TYR A 83 -12.72 -5.24 4.08
C TYR A 83 -11.28 -5.75 4.02
N ASN A 84 -11.00 -6.82 3.26
CA ASN A 84 -9.65 -7.37 3.14
C ASN A 84 -8.81 -6.57 2.14
N LEU A 85 -7.54 -6.31 2.47
CA LEU A 85 -6.63 -5.55 1.62
C LEU A 85 -6.40 -6.20 0.25
N VAL A 86 -6.14 -7.51 0.21
CA VAL A 86 -5.85 -8.23 -1.05
C VAL A 86 -7.04 -8.19 -2.00
N GLU A 87 -8.26 -8.34 -1.47
CA GLU A 87 -9.49 -8.19 -2.25
C GLU A 87 -9.66 -6.78 -2.78
N TYR A 88 -9.32 -5.76 -1.98
CA TYR A 88 -9.40 -4.36 -2.39
C TYR A 88 -8.38 -4.02 -3.48
N LEU A 89 -7.12 -4.47 -3.35
CA LEU A 89 -6.11 -4.33 -4.40
C LEU A 89 -6.56 -5.00 -5.71
N THR A 90 -7.20 -6.17 -5.61
CA THR A 90 -7.80 -6.86 -6.76
C THR A 90 -8.97 -6.07 -7.38
N PHE A 91 -9.78 -5.41 -6.55
CA PHE A 91 -10.82 -4.50 -7.03
C PHE A 91 -10.20 -3.29 -7.75
N LEU A 92 -9.18 -2.66 -7.15
CA LEU A 92 -8.52 -1.49 -7.70
C LEU A 92 -7.83 -1.81 -9.04
N SER A 93 -7.14 -2.94 -9.17
CA SER A 93 -6.45 -3.32 -10.42
C SER A 93 -7.39 -3.54 -11.61
N LYS A 94 -8.66 -3.86 -11.35
CA LYS A 94 -9.71 -3.98 -12.39
C LYS A 94 -10.30 -2.63 -12.80
N ASN A 95 -10.27 -1.64 -11.91
CA ASN A 95 -11.01 -0.39 -12.05
C ASN A 95 -10.12 0.84 -12.31
N TYR A 96 -8.82 0.75 -12.03
CA TYR A 96 -7.87 1.85 -12.10
C TYR A 96 -6.64 1.46 -12.93
N ILE A 97 -5.97 2.46 -13.52
CA ILE A 97 -4.61 2.31 -14.03
C ILE A 97 -3.66 2.71 -12.91
N TRP A 98 -2.74 1.81 -12.58
CA TRP A 98 -1.77 1.99 -11.51
C TRP A 98 -0.53 2.70 -12.06
N VAL A 99 -0.09 3.72 -11.34
CA VAL A 99 1.05 4.57 -11.69
C VAL A 99 1.97 4.62 -10.49
N ALA A 100 3.22 4.22 -10.69
CA ALA A 100 4.28 4.29 -9.69
C ALA A 100 5.58 4.74 -10.36
N HIS A 101 6.49 5.36 -9.59
CA HIS A 101 7.81 5.70 -10.10
C HIS A 101 8.73 4.48 -9.95
N ASN A 102 8.99 3.77 -11.06
CA ASN A 102 9.64 2.46 -11.08
C ASN A 102 8.72 1.29 -10.69
N ALA A 103 7.53 1.22 -11.30
CA ALA A 103 6.50 0.21 -11.05
C ALA A 103 6.92 -1.28 -11.19
N ASP A 104 8.11 -1.60 -11.69
CA ASP A 104 8.65 -2.97 -11.63
C ASP A 104 9.18 -3.31 -10.23
N PHE A 105 9.47 -2.28 -9.42
CA PHE A 105 9.92 -2.41 -8.03
C PHE A 105 8.75 -2.53 -7.06
N ASP A 106 7.73 -1.68 -7.23
CA ASP A 106 6.48 -1.62 -6.46
C ASP A 106 5.50 -2.74 -6.84
#